data_AF-A0A820DLA9-F1
#
_entry.id   AF-A0A820DLA9-F1
#
_cell.length_a   1.000
_cell.length_b   1.000
_cell.length_c   1.000
_cell.angle_alpha   90.00
_cell.angle_beta   90.00
_cell.angle_gamma   90.00
#
_symmetry.space_group_name_H-M   'P 1'
#
loop_
_entity.id
_entity.type
_entity.pdbx_description
1 polymer ?
#
loop_
_entity_poly.entity_id
_entity_poly.type
_entity_poly.pdbx_seq_one_letter_code
_entity_poly.pdbx_strand_id
1 'polypeptide(L)'
;VNSEYEGYLSKDVWRISQLEKSTSDLQHPYSRFDVESLDELQSLVMKSFNDVPNKKLEQVKYPADPYGESQRKTICYVVPVKEYRYLTINWVIPDHKDLDYCNPESYLSHLIGHEGDGSLLSYLKKLGLATELVSGEKPTAPGFNFFYVYLELTIEGLSRWEEIIYIVYQYIAMLRKEGPKEWIFDECKNINAVHFQFREKERPDRFVSKLAGRMRDYPLTECLSGDYELREFRPDLRERP
;
A
#
# COMPACT_ATOMS: atom_id res chain seq x y z
N VAL A 1 -12.56 16.74 14.60
CA VAL A 1 -11.81 17.33 15.73
C VAL A 1 -12.72 18.20 16.60
N ASN A 2 -13.17 19.39 16.17
CA ASN A 2 -14.07 20.20 17.02
C ASN A 2 -15.44 19.55 17.30
N SER A 3 -16.04 18.92 16.29
CA SER A 3 -17.27 18.13 16.46
C SER A 3 -17.09 16.87 17.33
N GLU A 4 -15.87 16.33 17.40
CA GLU A 4 -15.57 15.21 18.28
C GLU A 4 -15.40 15.70 19.72
N TYR A 5 -14.69 16.80 19.94
CA TYR A 5 -14.58 17.48 21.25
C TYR A 5 -15.97 17.78 21.83
N GLU A 6 -16.84 18.44 21.05
CA GLU A 6 -18.21 18.76 21.45
C GLU A 6 -19.03 17.50 21.76
N GLY A 7 -18.88 16.45 20.96
CA GLY A 7 -19.53 15.16 21.20
C GLY A 7 -19.02 14.44 22.46
N TYR A 8 -17.74 14.61 22.81
CA TYR A 8 -17.11 13.96 23.95
C TYR A 8 -17.44 14.63 25.29
N LEU A 9 -17.81 15.92 25.32
CA LEU A 9 -18.26 16.63 26.54
C LEU A 9 -19.40 15.91 27.26
N SER A 10 -20.28 15.25 26.50
CA SER A 10 -21.43 14.51 27.04
C SER A 10 -21.06 13.16 27.67
N LYS A 11 -19.88 12.60 27.40
CA LYS A 11 -19.51 11.23 27.81
C LYS A 11 -18.75 11.21 29.14
N ASP A 12 -19.34 10.59 30.16
CA ASP A 12 -18.72 10.47 31.50
C ASP A 12 -17.34 9.81 31.46
N VAL A 13 -17.19 8.75 30.65
CA VAL A 13 -15.91 8.02 30.50
C VAL A 13 -14.79 8.93 29.96
N TRP A 14 -15.12 9.83 29.04
CA TRP A 14 -14.15 10.77 28.50
C TRP A 14 -13.80 11.85 29.51
N ARG A 15 -14.80 12.38 30.24
CA ARG A 15 -14.59 13.34 31.34
C ARG A 15 -13.72 12.74 32.46
N ILE A 16 -13.91 11.47 32.81
CA ILE A 16 -13.07 10.76 33.79
C ILE A 16 -11.65 10.58 33.26
N SER A 17 -11.47 10.21 32.00
CA SER A 17 -10.13 10.12 31.38
C SER A 17 -9.41 11.47 31.40
N GLN A 18 -10.14 12.57 31.23
CA GLN A 18 -9.63 13.94 31.35
C GLN A 18 -9.15 14.26 32.79
N LEU A 19 -9.91 13.82 33.80
CA LEU A 19 -9.52 13.94 35.21
C LEU A 19 -8.27 13.09 35.53
N GLU A 20 -8.21 11.86 35.03
CA GLU A 20 -7.05 10.97 35.20
C GLU A 20 -5.79 11.54 34.53
N LYS A 21 -5.92 12.16 33.35
CA LYS A 21 -4.80 12.84 32.69
C LYS A 21 -4.33 14.07 33.45
N SER A 22 -5.24 14.92 33.92
CA SER A 22 -4.88 16.11 34.69
C SER A 22 -4.27 15.79 36.06
N THR A 23 -4.53 14.59 36.59
CA THR A 23 -3.90 14.07 37.83
C THR A 23 -2.65 13.24 37.58
N SER A 24 -2.35 12.91 36.32
CA SER A 24 -1.12 12.23 35.92
C SER A 24 0.08 13.20 35.86
N ASP A 25 1.30 12.66 35.83
CA ASP A 25 2.53 13.46 35.78
C ASP A 25 2.52 14.43 34.57
N LEU A 26 2.60 15.73 34.85
CA LEU A 26 2.61 16.81 33.86
C LEU A 26 3.83 16.78 32.92
N GLN A 27 4.88 16.06 33.28
CA GLN A 27 6.03 15.81 32.42
C GLN A 27 5.85 14.59 31.52
N HIS A 28 4.92 13.70 31.86
CA HIS A 28 4.67 12.49 31.07
C HIS A 28 3.78 12.79 29.86
N PRO A 29 4.12 12.34 28.63
CA PRO A 29 3.36 12.67 27.41
C PRO A 29 1.87 12.34 27.46
N TYR A 30 1.47 11.34 28.24
CA TYR A 30 0.08 10.94 28.46
C TYR A 30 -0.82 12.08 28.99
N SER A 31 -0.27 13.02 29.76
CA SER A 31 -1.02 14.17 30.28
C SER A 31 -1.32 15.24 29.21
N ARG A 32 -0.68 15.17 28.03
CA ARG A 32 -0.71 16.22 27.00
C ARG A 32 -1.39 15.83 25.70
N PHE A 33 -1.73 14.56 25.52
CA PHE A 33 -2.45 14.11 24.34
C PHE A 33 -3.95 14.07 24.65
N ASP A 34 -4.67 15.15 24.34
CA ASP A 34 -6.13 15.22 24.44
C ASP A 34 -6.84 15.79 23.20
N VAL A 35 -8.17 15.69 23.21
CA VAL A 35 -9.03 16.31 22.19
C VAL A 35 -9.11 17.81 22.47
N GLU A 36 -8.11 18.57 22.02
CA GLU A 36 -8.08 20.03 22.14
C GLU A 36 -8.59 20.70 20.85
N SER A 37 -8.82 22.02 20.90
CA SER A 37 -9.12 22.81 19.70
C SER A 37 -7.94 22.81 18.72
N LEU A 38 -8.19 23.11 17.44
CA LEU A 38 -7.11 23.17 16.44
C LEU A 38 -6.04 24.21 16.80
N ASP A 39 -6.43 25.34 17.40
CA ASP A 39 -5.53 26.41 17.80
C ASP A 39 -4.61 25.99 18.97
N GLU A 40 -5.15 25.23 19.93
CA GLU A 40 -4.39 24.66 21.05
C GLU A 40 -3.40 23.60 20.56
N LEU A 41 -3.87 22.68 19.71
CA LEU A 41 -3.01 21.65 19.10
C LEU A 41 -1.89 22.27 18.27
N GLN A 42 -2.17 23.32 17.50
CA GLN A 42 -1.16 24.06 16.76
C GLN A 42 -0.13 24.67 17.71
N SER A 43 -0.57 25.30 18.79
CA SER A 43 0.31 25.91 19.79
C SER A 43 1.22 24.87 20.46
N LEU A 44 0.68 23.70 20.78
CA LEU A 44 1.44 22.57 21.35
C LEU A 44 2.51 22.04 20.38
N VAL A 45 2.16 21.87 19.10
CA VAL A 45 3.09 21.42 18.05
C VAL A 45 4.20 22.44 17.86
N MET A 46 3.87 23.73 17.75
CA MET A 46 4.86 24.80 17.64
C MET A 46 5.81 24.81 18.83
N LYS A 47 5.29 24.71 20.06
CA LYS A 47 6.13 24.65 21.27
C LYS A 47 7.07 23.44 21.29
N SER A 48 6.66 22.31 20.71
CA SER A 48 7.39 21.04 20.80
C SER A 48 8.40 20.84 19.66
N PHE A 49 8.11 21.34 18.46
CA PHE A 49 8.88 21.02 17.25
C PHE A 49 9.54 22.22 16.57
N ASN A 50 9.26 23.46 16.98
CA ASN A 50 9.83 24.66 16.35
C ASN A 50 11.36 24.73 16.44
N ASP A 51 11.95 24.15 17.49
CA ASP A 51 13.39 24.17 17.70
C ASP A 51 14.15 23.12 16.86
N VAL A 52 13.46 22.30 16.06
CA VAL A 52 14.09 21.31 15.18
C VAL A 52 14.76 22.05 14.01
N PRO A 53 16.11 22.02 13.89
CA PRO A 53 16.81 22.80 12.88
C PRO A 53 16.58 22.22 11.48
N ASN A 54 16.11 23.06 10.55
CA ASN A 54 16.00 22.67 9.15
C ASN A 54 17.38 22.71 8.48
N LYS A 55 17.96 21.53 8.26
CA LYS A 55 19.26 21.35 7.58
C LYS A 55 19.20 21.48 6.06
N LYS A 56 18.00 21.67 5.47
CA LYS A 56 17.77 21.77 4.01
C LYS A 56 18.43 20.64 3.23
N LEU A 57 18.28 19.42 3.73
CA LEU A 57 18.82 18.23 3.07
C LEU A 57 17.95 17.86 1.87
N GLU A 58 18.59 17.44 0.80
CA GLU A 58 17.89 16.82 -0.33
C GLU A 58 17.47 15.39 0.02
N GLN A 59 16.35 14.95 -0.56
CA GLN A 59 15.91 13.57 -0.41
C GLN A 59 16.87 12.63 -1.15
N VAL A 60 17.38 11.63 -0.44
CA VAL A 60 18.24 10.58 -1.02
C VAL A 60 17.41 9.75 -2.01
N LYS A 61 17.95 9.56 -3.21
CA LYS A 61 17.39 8.71 -4.27
C LYS A 61 18.37 7.61 -4.66
N TYR A 62 17.83 6.49 -5.12
CA TYR A 62 18.54 5.29 -5.53
C TYR A 62 18.14 4.95 -6.98
N PRO A 63 18.66 5.69 -7.98
CA PRO A 63 18.26 5.51 -9.38
C PRO A 63 18.88 4.28 -10.06
N ALA A 64 19.86 3.64 -9.44
CA ALA A 64 20.49 2.44 -9.98
C ALA A 64 19.58 1.23 -9.82
N ASP A 65 19.61 0.31 -10.79
CA ASP A 65 18.90 -0.95 -10.64
C ASP A 65 19.45 -1.72 -9.43
N PRO A 66 18.58 -2.24 -8.55
CA PRO A 66 19.03 -3.00 -7.39
C PRO A 66 19.74 -4.31 -7.74
N TYR A 67 19.60 -4.81 -8.98
CA TYR A 67 20.23 -6.03 -9.46
C TYR A 67 21.26 -5.76 -10.57
N GLY A 68 22.45 -6.33 -10.40
CA GLY A 68 23.44 -6.43 -11.47
C GLY A 68 23.01 -7.40 -12.58
N GLU A 69 23.70 -7.38 -13.73
CA GLU A 69 23.37 -8.24 -14.87
C GLU A 69 23.33 -9.74 -14.51
N SER A 70 24.26 -10.20 -13.68
CA SER A 70 24.35 -11.59 -13.23
C SER A 70 23.24 -12.00 -12.26
N GLN A 71 22.48 -11.04 -11.73
CA GLN A 71 21.40 -11.27 -10.77
C GLN A 71 20.01 -11.23 -11.44
N ARG A 72 19.96 -10.99 -12.76
CA ARG A 72 18.71 -11.06 -13.52
C ARG A 72 18.49 -12.45 -14.09
N LYS A 73 17.22 -12.80 -14.30
CA LYS A 73 16.80 -14.09 -14.88
C LYS A 73 17.36 -15.29 -14.09
N THR A 74 17.58 -15.10 -12.79
CA THR A 74 18.04 -16.14 -11.88
C THR A 74 16.88 -16.76 -11.13
N ILE A 75 17.03 -18.03 -10.76
CA ILE A 75 16.12 -18.74 -9.86
C ILE A 75 16.81 -18.90 -8.52
N CYS A 76 16.11 -18.58 -7.43
CA CYS A 76 16.60 -18.78 -6.07
C CYS A 76 15.81 -19.90 -5.40
N TYR A 77 16.51 -20.92 -4.94
CA TYR A 77 15.92 -22.01 -4.15
C TYR A 77 16.12 -21.73 -2.67
N VAL A 78 15.01 -21.69 -1.92
CA VAL A 78 15.00 -21.39 -0.49
C VAL A 78 14.47 -22.59 0.27
N VAL A 79 15.21 -23.05 1.28
CA VAL A 79 14.74 -24.06 2.23
C VAL A 79 14.06 -23.32 3.39
N PRO A 80 12.72 -23.36 3.50
CA PRO A 80 12.03 -22.66 4.56
C PRO A 80 12.20 -23.40 5.91
N VAL A 81 12.15 -22.64 7.00
CA VAL A 81 12.14 -23.21 8.36
C VAL A 81 10.82 -23.90 8.68
N LYS A 82 9.70 -23.34 8.17
CA LYS A 82 8.36 -23.89 8.30
C LYS A 82 7.97 -24.63 7.02
N GLU A 83 6.91 -25.41 7.11
CA GLU A 83 6.34 -26.09 5.95
C GLU A 83 5.60 -25.10 5.04
N TYR A 84 6.35 -24.43 4.18
CA TYR A 84 5.83 -23.57 3.13
C TYR A 84 6.26 -24.08 1.75
N ARG A 85 5.36 -23.94 0.79
CA ARG A 85 5.60 -24.23 -0.62
C ARG A 85 5.09 -23.03 -1.39
N TYR A 86 6.00 -22.20 -1.87
CA TYR A 86 5.61 -21.00 -2.59
C TYR A 86 6.54 -20.74 -3.76
N LEU A 87 5.98 -20.06 -4.75
CA LEU A 87 6.72 -19.47 -5.86
C LEU A 87 6.51 -17.97 -5.79
N THR A 88 7.60 -17.21 -5.89
CA THR A 88 7.52 -15.75 -6.03
C THR A 88 8.26 -15.32 -7.29
N ILE A 89 7.53 -14.66 -8.18
CA ILE A 89 8.07 -14.05 -9.39
C ILE A 89 8.15 -12.56 -9.12
N ASN A 90 9.34 -11.97 -9.28
CA ASN A 90 9.59 -10.56 -8.99
C ASN A 90 10.13 -9.86 -10.23
N TRP A 91 9.64 -8.65 -10.49
CA TRP A 91 10.15 -7.73 -11.49
C TRP A 91 10.55 -6.42 -10.79
N VAL A 92 11.72 -5.89 -11.14
CA VAL A 92 12.07 -4.52 -10.78
C VAL A 92 11.24 -3.60 -11.68
N ILE A 93 10.59 -2.61 -11.08
CA ILE A 93 9.89 -1.56 -11.80
C ILE A 93 10.44 -0.19 -11.37
N PRO A 94 10.36 0.84 -12.23
CA PRO A 94 10.69 2.20 -11.82
C PRO A 94 9.80 2.66 -10.65
N ASP A 95 10.30 3.61 -9.86
CA ASP A 95 9.49 4.31 -8.87
C ASP A 95 8.54 5.29 -9.59
N HIS A 96 7.25 4.97 -9.58
CA HIS A 96 6.19 5.70 -10.28
C HIS A 96 5.39 6.63 -9.37
N LYS A 97 6.05 7.25 -8.38
CA LYS A 97 5.40 8.22 -7.47
C LYS A 97 4.68 9.38 -8.20
N ASP A 98 5.11 9.74 -9.40
CA ASP A 98 4.43 10.74 -10.25
C ASP A 98 3.09 10.26 -10.82
N LEU A 99 2.82 8.96 -10.75
CA LEU A 99 1.63 8.30 -11.29
C LEU A 99 0.70 7.78 -10.20
N ASP A 100 0.84 8.21 -8.94
CA ASP A 100 0.03 7.73 -7.81
C ASP A 100 -1.49 7.84 -8.06
N TYR A 101 -1.94 8.83 -8.84
CA TYR A 101 -3.35 9.03 -9.19
C TYR A 101 -3.81 8.25 -10.43
N CYS A 102 -2.90 7.62 -11.17
CA CYS A 102 -3.20 6.68 -12.26
C CYS A 102 -3.07 5.23 -11.77
N ASN A 103 -2.10 4.98 -10.89
CA ASN A 103 -1.78 3.71 -10.24
C ASN A 103 -1.82 2.48 -11.18
N PRO A 104 -0.98 2.45 -12.22
CA PRO A 104 -0.95 1.34 -13.18
C PRO A 104 -0.58 0.00 -12.53
N GLU A 105 0.20 0.00 -11.45
CA GLU A 105 0.55 -1.19 -10.69
C GLU A 105 -0.66 -1.79 -10.00
N SER A 106 -1.50 -0.96 -9.36
CA SER A 106 -2.75 -1.43 -8.75
C SER A 106 -3.69 -1.99 -9.81
N TYR A 107 -3.78 -1.35 -10.98
CA TYR A 107 -4.55 -1.87 -12.11
C TYR A 107 -4.07 -3.26 -12.56
N LEU A 108 -2.76 -3.44 -12.74
CA LEU A 108 -2.18 -4.74 -13.10
C LEU A 108 -2.38 -5.78 -11.99
N SER A 109 -2.22 -5.36 -10.74
CA SER A 109 -2.43 -6.22 -9.58
C SER A 109 -3.88 -6.68 -9.48
N HIS A 110 -4.84 -5.80 -9.74
CA HIS A 110 -6.26 -6.15 -9.76
C HIS A 110 -6.57 -7.26 -10.77
N LEU A 111 -5.96 -7.21 -11.97
CA LEU A 111 -6.15 -8.22 -13.00
C LEU A 111 -5.44 -9.53 -12.69
N ILE A 112 -4.14 -9.48 -12.38
CA ILE A 112 -3.32 -10.67 -12.12
C ILE A 112 -3.76 -11.37 -10.83
N GLY A 113 -4.12 -10.58 -9.82
CA GLY A 113 -4.62 -10.98 -8.51
C GLY A 113 -6.10 -11.36 -8.48
N HIS A 114 -6.83 -11.27 -9.59
CA HIS A 114 -8.25 -11.58 -9.63
C HIS A 114 -8.51 -13.05 -9.28
N GLU A 115 -9.59 -13.33 -8.55
CA GLU A 115 -9.94 -14.70 -8.11
C GLU A 115 -11.20 -15.27 -8.76
N GLY A 116 -11.92 -14.48 -9.58
CA GLY A 116 -13.14 -14.93 -10.25
C GLY A 116 -12.91 -15.89 -11.41
N ASP A 117 -13.99 -16.28 -12.08
CA ASP A 117 -13.96 -17.20 -13.22
C ASP A 117 -13.06 -16.69 -14.36
N GLY A 118 -12.27 -17.60 -14.93
CA GLY A 118 -11.30 -17.27 -15.99
C GLY A 118 -10.04 -16.56 -15.50
N SER A 119 -9.89 -16.31 -14.19
CA SER A 119 -8.65 -15.77 -13.62
C SER A 119 -7.49 -16.75 -13.68
N LEU A 120 -6.28 -16.19 -13.54
CA LEU A 120 -5.04 -16.95 -13.38
C LEU A 120 -5.11 -17.92 -12.20
N LEU A 121 -5.58 -17.46 -11.04
CA LEU A 121 -5.73 -18.32 -9.86
C LEU A 121 -6.78 -19.43 -10.08
N SER A 122 -7.92 -19.10 -10.67
CA SER A 122 -8.98 -20.09 -10.98
C SER A 122 -8.45 -21.22 -11.87
N TYR A 123 -7.66 -20.88 -12.90
CA TYR A 123 -7.03 -21.87 -13.77
C TYR A 123 -5.99 -22.74 -13.03
N LEU A 124 -5.12 -22.14 -12.23
CA LEU A 124 -4.13 -22.87 -11.43
C LEU A 124 -4.77 -23.79 -10.37
N LYS A 125 -5.86 -23.34 -9.73
CA LYS A 125 -6.67 -24.15 -8.80
C LYS A 125 -7.28 -25.35 -9.51
N LYS A 126 -7.83 -25.17 -10.71
CA LYS A 126 -8.41 -26.26 -11.52
C LYS A 126 -7.39 -27.33 -11.89
N LEU A 127 -6.14 -26.95 -12.12
CA LEU A 127 -5.03 -27.88 -12.37
C LEU A 127 -4.47 -28.50 -11.07
N GLY A 128 -4.92 -28.06 -9.90
CA GLY A 128 -4.42 -28.52 -8.60
C GLY A 128 -3.01 -28.03 -8.28
N LEU A 129 -2.56 -26.92 -8.88
CA LEU A 129 -1.18 -26.43 -8.77
C LEU A 129 -0.98 -25.37 -7.66
N ALA A 130 -1.99 -24.52 -7.40
CA ALA A 130 -1.89 -23.44 -6.43
C ALA A 130 -3.17 -23.28 -5.61
N THR A 131 -3.04 -22.75 -4.39
CA THR A 131 -4.14 -22.47 -3.46
C THR A 131 -4.45 -20.99 -3.34
N GLU A 132 -3.42 -20.15 -3.35
CA GLU A 132 -3.52 -18.70 -3.20
C GLU A 132 -2.64 -17.98 -4.20
N LEU A 133 -3.05 -16.78 -4.62
CA LEU A 133 -2.27 -15.89 -5.45
C LEU A 133 -2.41 -14.47 -4.91
N VAL A 134 -1.26 -13.81 -4.74
CA VAL A 134 -1.21 -12.39 -4.39
C VAL A 134 -0.30 -11.70 -5.40
N SER A 135 -0.77 -10.61 -5.98
CA SER A 135 0.07 -9.71 -6.78
C SER A 135 0.08 -8.32 -6.19
N GLY A 136 1.08 -7.53 -6.58
CA GLY A 136 1.11 -6.13 -6.20
C GLY A 136 2.45 -5.48 -6.41
N GLU A 137 2.43 -4.17 -6.27
CA GLU A 137 3.63 -3.39 -6.07
C GLU A 137 4.13 -3.54 -4.62
N LYS A 138 5.45 -3.51 -4.48
CA LYS A 138 6.15 -3.39 -3.22
C LYS A 138 7.03 -2.15 -3.25
N PRO A 139 6.55 -1.02 -2.69
CA PRO A 139 7.35 0.18 -2.53
C PRO A 139 8.59 -0.14 -1.69
N THR A 140 9.78 0.20 -2.20
CA THR A 140 11.04 -0.20 -1.54
C THR A 140 11.91 1.00 -1.19
N ALA A 141 12.34 1.77 -2.19
CA ALA A 141 13.20 2.93 -1.96
C ALA A 141 12.96 3.98 -3.05
N PRO A 142 13.18 5.28 -2.76
CA PRO A 142 13.02 6.32 -3.78
C PRO A 142 13.93 6.03 -4.98
N GLY A 143 13.35 5.76 -6.16
CA GLY A 143 14.06 5.42 -7.39
C GLY A 143 13.76 4.03 -7.98
N PHE A 144 13.32 3.05 -7.19
CA PHE A 144 12.87 1.75 -7.72
C PHE A 144 11.87 1.05 -6.78
N ASN A 145 10.95 0.30 -7.38
CA ASN A 145 10.03 -0.58 -6.68
C ASN A 145 10.10 -2.01 -7.26
N PHE A 146 9.34 -2.93 -6.67
CA PHE A 146 9.13 -4.25 -7.25
C PHE A 146 7.67 -4.47 -7.56
N PHE A 147 7.38 -5.16 -8.65
CA PHE A 147 6.11 -5.85 -8.83
C PHE A 147 6.33 -7.34 -8.55
N TYR A 148 5.41 -7.99 -7.85
CA TYR A 148 5.53 -9.40 -7.55
C TYR A 148 4.24 -10.16 -7.81
N VAL A 149 4.40 -11.45 -8.07
CA VAL A 149 3.35 -12.46 -8.02
C VAL A 149 3.82 -13.54 -7.05
N TYR A 150 3.10 -13.68 -5.96
CA TYR A 150 3.27 -14.71 -4.95
C TYR A 150 2.20 -15.78 -5.15
N LEU A 151 2.60 -17.04 -5.13
CA LEU A 151 1.73 -18.19 -5.28
C LEU A 151 2.00 -19.17 -4.14
N GLU A 152 0.97 -19.55 -3.41
CA GLU A 152 1.04 -20.71 -2.52
C GLU A 152 0.77 -21.98 -3.33
N LEU A 153 1.68 -22.94 -3.25
CA LEU A 153 1.71 -24.12 -4.10
C LEU A 153 1.23 -25.37 -3.37
N THR A 154 0.56 -26.24 -4.12
CA THR A 154 0.35 -27.63 -3.68
C THR A 154 1.65 -28.42 -3.81
N ILE A 155 1.65 -29.67 -3.32
CA ILE A 155 2.78 -30.59 -3.54
C ILE A 155 3.01 -30.82 -5.04
N GLU A 156 1.94 -30.99 -5.80
CA GLU A 156 1.98 -31.12 -7.26
C GLU A 156 2.51 -29.84 -7.93
N GLY A 157 2.01 -28.68 -7.50
CA GLY A 157 2.47 -27.38 -7.98
C GLY A 157 3.95 -27.14 -7.77
N LEU A 158 4.50 -27.57 -6.62
CA LEU A 158 5.93 -27.50 -6.36
C LEU A 158 6.74 -28.36 -7.32
N SER A 159 6.24 -29.53 -7.73
CA SER A 159 6.93 -30.39 -8.70
C SER A 159 6.90 -29.84 -10.13
N ARG A 160 5.91 -28.99 -10.45
CA ARG A 160 5.65 -28.40 -11.77
C ARG A 160 5.76 -26.87 -11.79
N TRP A 161 6.64 -26.31 -10.95
CA TRP A 161 6.77 -24.87 -10.79
C TRP A 161 7.15 -24.14 -12.11
N GLU A 162 7.87 -24.78 -13.01
CA GLU A 162 8.21 -24.23 -14.34
C GLU A 162 6.96 -24.01 -15.20
N GLU A 163 6.01 -24.93 -15.16
CA GLU A 163 4.74 -24.82 -15.88
C GLU A 163 3.92 -23.65 -15.34
N ILE A 164 3.93 -23.44 -14.02
CA ILE A 164 3.25 -22.32 -13.37
C ILE A 164 3.83 -20.99 -13.87
N ILE A 165 5.16 -20.87 -13.96
CA ILE A 165 5.80 -19.68 -14.54
C ILE A 165 5.32 -19.45 -15.98
N TYR A 166 5.27 -20.51 -16.80
CA TYR A 166 4.79 -20.40 -18.17
C TYR A 166 3.33 -19.91 -18.23
N ILE A 167 2.44 -20.45 -17.40
CA ILE A 167 1.04 -20.02 -17.30
C ILE A 167 0.93 -18.54 -16.89
N VAL A 168 1.72 -18.09 -15.90
CA VAL A 168 1.76 -16.68 -15.49
C VAL A 168 2.15 -15.79 -16.68
N TYR A 169 3.19 -16.16 -17.43
CA TYR A 169 3.61 -15.41 -18.62
C TYR A 169 2.61 -15.48 -19.77
N GLN A 170 1.86 -16.58 -19.93
CA GLN A 170 0.75 -16.65 -20.88
C GLN A 170 -0.37 -15.66 -20.50
N TYR A 171 -0.69 -15.55 -19.21
CA TYR A 171 -1.68 -14.59 -18.72
C TYR A 171 -1.21 -13.15 -18.97
N ILE A 172 0.06 -12.83 -18.66
CA ILE A 172 0.66 -11.52 -18.96
C ILE A 172 0.64 -11.25 -20.48
N ALA A 173 0.94 -12.24 -21.32
CA ALA A 173 0.90 -12.09 -22.78
C ALA A 173 -0.52 -11.83 -23.29
N MET A 174 -1.53 -12.47 -22.69
CA MET A 174 -2.94 -12.19 -22.97
C MET A 174 -3.31 -10.75 -22.57
N LEU A 175 -2.96 -10.31 -21.36
CA LEU A 175 -3.19 -8.92 -20.92
C LEU A 175 -2.52 -7.92 -21.87
N ARG A 176 -1.29 -8.21 -22.28
CA ARG A 176 -0.60 -7.40 -23.29
C ARG A 176 -1.37 -7.39 -24.59
N LYS A 177 -1.88 -8.52 -25.10
CA LYS A 177 -2.62 -8.58 -26.37
C LYS A 177 -3.92 -7.77 -26.32
N GLU A 178 -4.69 -7.93 -25.25
CA GLU A 178 -5.99 -7.27 -25.08
C GLU A 178 -5.88 -5.77 -24.80
N GLY A 179 -4.80 -5.36 -24.13
CA GLY A 179 -4.54 -3.98 -23.73
C GLY A 179 -5.42 -3.51 -22.56
N PRO A 180 -5.07 -2.35 -21.97
CA PRO A 180 -5.83 -1.76 -20.87
C PRO A 180 -7.27 -1.44 -21.28
N LYS A 181 -8.22 -1.72 -20.39
CA LYS A 181 -9.64 -1.42 -20.56
C LYS A 181 -10.07 -0.37 -19.54
N GLU A 182 -10.64 0.73 -20.03
CA GLU A 182 -11.08 1.87 -19.22
C GLU A 182 -12.15 1.48 -18.20
N TRP A 183 -13.10 0.63 -18.59
CA TRP A 183 -14.18 0.20 -17.69
C TRP A 183 -13.67 -0.49 -16.41
N ILE A 184 -12.52 -1.19 -16.48
CA ILE A 184 -11.88 -1.84 -15.32
C ILE A 184 -11.25 -0.80 -14.41
N PHE A 185 -10.67 0.26 -14.99
CA PHE A 185 -10.15 1.38 -14.22
C PHE A 185 -11.28 2.11 -13.51
N ASP A 186 -12.40 2.36 -14.19
CA ASP A 186 -13.59 2.97 -13.59
C ASP A 186 -14.18 2.12 -12.47
N GLU A 187 -14.19 0.79 -12.63
CA GLU A 187 -14.61 -0.13 -11.58
C GLU A 187 -13.71 0.00 -10.34
N CYS A 188 -12.38 -0.04 -10.51
CA CYS A 188 -11.43 0.16 -9.42
C CYS A 188 -11.62 1.52 -8.73
N LYS A 189 -11.84 2.58 -9.52
CA LYS A 189 -12.12 3.94 -9.02
C LYS A 189 -13.37 3.99 -8.16
N ASN A 190 -14.44 3.34 -8.61
CA ASN A 190 -15.70 3.28 -7.87
C ASN A 190 -15.56 2.49 -6.56
N ILE A 191 -14.84 1.36 -6.59
CA ILE A 191 -14.54 0.56 -5.40
C ILE A 191 -13.76 1.41 -4.38
N ASN A 192 -12.71 2.12 -4.82
CA ASN A 192 -11.93 2.98 -3.94
C ASN A 192 -12.74 4.14 -3.36
N ALA A 193 -13.62 4.76 -4.16
CA ALA A 193 -14.50 5.83 -3.70
C ALA A 193 -15.46 5.34 -2.59
N VAL A 194 -16.06 4.15 -2.77
CA VAL A 194 -16.90 3.51 -1.75
C VAL A 194 -16.09 3.19 -0.50
N HIS A 195 -14.90 2.61 -0.64
CA HIS A 195 -14.01 2.33 0.49
C HIS A 195 -13.64 3.58 1.28
N PHE A 196 -13.40 4.70 0.60
CA PHE A 196 -13.10 5.96 1.25
C PHE A 196 -14.33 6.54 1.97
N GLN A 197 -15.48 6.56 1.28
CA GLN A 197 -16.73 7.12 1.81
C GLN A 197 -17.20 6.40 3.07
N PHE A 198 -17.08 5.07 3.09
CA PHE A 198 -17.53 4.23 4.21
C PHE A 198 -16.38 3.73 5.10
N ARG A 199 -15.22 4.39 5.06
CA ARG A 199 -14.08 4.03 5.88
C ARG A 199 -14.43 4.11 7.37
N GLU A 200 -14.16 3.04 8.10
CA GLU A 200 -14.38 2.98 9.53
C GLU A 200 -13.38 3.85 10.31
N LYS A 201 -13.77 4.27 11.51
CA LYS A 201 -12.89 5.00 12.41
C LYS A 201 -11.75 4.09 12.87
N GLU A 202 -10.54 4.43 12.46
CA GLU A 202 -9.33 3.71 12.86
C GLU A 202 -8.91 4.06 14.29
N ARG A 203 -8.12 3.17 14.89
CA ARG A 203 -7.46 3.44 16.15
C ARG A 203 -6.53 4.66 16.02
N PRO A 204 -6.56 5.63 16.96
CA PRO A 204 -5.79 6.87 16.85
C PRO A 204 -4.29 6.65 16.63
N ASP A 205 -3.69 5.70 17.34
CA ASP A 205 -2.25 5.39 17.25
C ASP A 205 -1.83 4.94 15.84
N ARG A 206 -2.65 4.10 15.20
CA ARG A 206 -2.41 3.65 13.83
C ARG A 206 -2.69 4.75 12.82
N PHE A 207 -3.76 5.51 13.04
CA PHE A 207 -4.17 6.58 12.15
C PHE A 207 -3.10 7.67 12.03
N VAL A 208 -2.58 8.18 13.16
CA VAL A 208 -1.56 9.23 13.14
C VAL A 208 -0.23 8.75 12.54
N SER A 209 0.14 7.50 12.81
CA SER A 209 1.35 6.89 12.24
C SER A 209 1.25 6.76 10.72
N LYS A 210 0.12 6.25 10.21
CA LYS A 210 -0.16 6.15 8.77
C LYS A 210 -0.21 7.53 8.11
N LEU A 211 -0.90 8.48 8.73
CA LEU A 211 -1.06 9.83 8.20
C LEU A 211 0.27 10.58 8.11
N ALA A 212 1.14 10.46 9.12
CA ALA A 212 2.48 11.05 9.11
C ALA A 212 3.33 10.51 7.95
N GLY A 213 3.16 9.23 7.59
CA GLY A 213 3.75 8.65 6.38
C GLY A 213 3.24 9.32 5.12
N ARG A 214 1.91 9.39 4.96
CA ARG A 214 1.24 9.97 3.78
C ARG A 214 1.56 11.45 3.56
N MET A 215 1.85 12.22 4.61
CA MET A 215 2.28 13.62 4.48
C MET A 215 3.61 13.79 3.72
N ARG A 216 4.39 12.72 3.54
CA ARG A 216 5.58 12.70 2.68
C ARG A 216 5.24 12.45 1.20
N ASP A 217 4.10 11.81 0.95
CA ASP A 217 3.75 11.27 -0.35
C ASP A 217 2.71 12.14 -1.06
N TYR A 218 1.78 12.70 -0.31
CA TYR A 218 0.69 13.53 -0.83
C TYR A 218 0.72 14.97 -0.28
N PRO A 219 0.16 15.93 -1.03
CA PRO A 219 -0.16 17.25 -0.49
C PRO A 219 -1.03 17.16 0.78
N LEU A 220 -0.89 18.14 1.69
CA LEU A 220 -1.64 18.15 2.96
C LEU A 220 -3.15 18.08 2.77
N THR A 221 -3.67 18.69 1.71
CA THR A 221 -5.10 18.68 1.34
C THR A 221 -5.62 17.30 0.96
N GLU A 222 -4.72 16.37 0.62
CA GLU A 222 -5.03 15.06 0.04
C GLU A 222 -4.51 13.90 0.89
N CYS A 223 -3.85 14.15 2.01
CA CYS A 223 -3.27 13.12 2.88
C CYS A 223 -4.30 12.08 3.40
N LEU A 224 -5.59 12.43 3.40
CA LEU A 224 -6.66 11.52 3.79
C LEU A 224 -7.13 10.64 2.62
N SER A 225 -7.25 11.22 1.42
CA SER A 225 -7.87 10.63 0.23
C SER A 225 -6.89 10.09 -0.80
N GLY A 226 -5.61 10.51 -0.78
CA GLY A 226 -4.61 10.23 -1.82
C GLY A 226 -4.54 8.76 -2.23
N ASP A 227 -4.39 7.85 -1.25
CA ASP A 227 -4.36 6.39 -1.50
C ASP A 227 -5.63 5.83 -2.18
N TYR A 228 -6.76 6.54 -2.14
CA TYR A 228 -8.04 6.11 -2.71
C TYR A 228 -8.34 6.78 -4.05
N GLU A 229 -7.58 7.81 -4.41
CA GLU A 229 -7.97 8.67 -5.52
C GLU A 229 -7.37 8.21 -6.85
N LEU A 230 -8.23 7.70 -7.72
CA LEU A 230 -7.89 7.40 -9.12
C LEU A 230 -8.48 8.50 -10.03
N ARG A 231 -7.61 9.28 -10.68
CA ARG A 231 -7.99 10.47 -11.45
C ARG A 231 -8.03 10.22 -12.95
N GLU A 232 -6.98 9.63 -13.50
CA GLU A 232 -6.74 9.57 -14.95
C GLU A 232 -6.41 8.14 -15.40
N PHE A 233 -7.14 7.65 -16.40
CA PHE A 233 -6.84 6.40 -17.08
C PHE A 233 -5.76 6.64 -18.15
N ARG A 234 -4.61 5.97 -18.01
CA ARG A 234 -3.42 6.16 -18.86
C ARG A 234 -3.02 4.87 -19.58
N PRO A 235 -3.72 4.50 -20.67
CA PRO A 235 -3.44 3.27 -21.41
C PRO A 235 -2.09 3.31 -22.17
N ASP A 236 -1.53 4.49 -22.36
CA ASP A 236 -0.24 4.74 -23.01
C ASP A 236 0.97 4.23 -22.21
N LEU A 237 0.80 3.99 -20.90
CA LEU A 237 1.88 3.49 -20.02
C LEU A 237 2.29 2.02 -20.30
N ARG A 238 1.64 1.36 -21.26
CA ARG A 238 1.83 -0.05 -21.65
C ARG A 238 3.24 -0.39 -22.15
N GLU A 239 3.97 0.57 -22.70
CA GLU A 239 5.24 0.36 -23.41
C GLU A 239 6.36 1.28 -22.90
N ARG A 240 6.50 1.40 -21.58
CA ARG A 240 7.73 2.00 -21.06
C ARG A 240 8.89 0.99 -21.26
N PRO A 241 10.00 1.42 -21.89
CA PRO A 241 11.14 0.56 -22.21
C PRO A 241 11.84 -0.02 -20.96
#